data_AF-A0A3A5V3H9-F1
#
_entry.id   AF-A0A3A5V3H9-F1
#
_cell.length_a   1.000
_cell.length_b   1.000
_cell.length_c   1.000
_cell.angle_alpha   90.00
_cell.angle_beta   90.00
_cell.angle_gamma   90.00
#
_symmetry.space_group_name_H-M   'P 1'
#
loop_
_entity.id
_entity.type
_entity.pdbx_description
1 polymer ?
#
loop_
_entity_poly.entity_id
_entity_poly.type
_entity_poly.pdbx_seq_one_letter_code
_entity_poly.pdbx_strand_id
1 'polypeptide(L)'
;MALGLFQWIGVGLVIAIILIPLARWFWKRFDMPSKFAIEYFKQKQRDAEEEEMWAGIESQIEAEEKSKLEFEMKQREKQQAAGKTLDPEESAEVWNKLGIDVPIQPVKREEAPPVVLENTVLANPSKNTEEPDWELVDKMSKLAEPVEGIPDAPDLEQLSKEESE
;
A
#
# COMPACT_ATOMS: atom_id res chain seq x y z
N MET A 1 -61.79 51.61 23.19
CA MET A 1 -62.62 50.75 22.31
C MET A 1 -62.13 49.33 22.48
N ALA A 2 -62.93 48.45 23.10
CA ALA A 2 -62.54 47.06 23.29
C ALA A 2 -62.71 46.30 21.96
N LEU A 3 -61.68 45.56 21.56
CA LEU A 3 -61.72 44.70 20.37
C LEU A 3 -62.72 43.57 20.63
N GLY A 4 -63.61 43.31 19.68
CA GLY A 4 -64.57 42.21 19.77
C GLY A 4 -63.89 40.83 19.78
N LEU A 5 -64.58 39.81 20.29
CA LEU A 5 -64.04 38.44 20.39
C LEU A 5 -63.56 37.90 19.03
N PHE A 6 -64.33 38.13 17.96
CA PHE A 6 -63.97 37.74 16.59
C PHE A 6 -62.73 38.46 16.07
N GLN A 7 -62.46 39.68 16.55
CA GLN A 7 -61.30 40.46 16.15
C GLN A 7 -60.02 39.89 16.78
N TRP A 8 -60.10 39.44 18.04
CA TRP A 8 -59.03 38.66 18.68
C TRP A 8 -58.76 37.33 17.98
N ILE A 9 -59.82 36.61 17.57
CA ILE A 9 -59.70 35.38 16.77
C ILE A 9 -58.99 35.66 15.44
N GLY A 10 -59.34 36.75 14.75
CA GLY A 10 -58.72 37.15 13.50
C GLY A 10 -57.24 37.50 13.65
N VAL A 11 -56.89 38.26 14.69
CA VAL A 11 -55.49 38.60 15.00
C VAL A 11 -54.68 37.35 15.33
N GLY A 12 -55.25 36.42 16.10
CA GLY A 12 -54.61 35.14 16.40
C GLY A 12 -54.36 34.29 15.15
N LEU A 13 -55.31 34.25 14.22
CA LEU A 13 -55.17 33.53 12.94
C LEU A 13 -54.04 34.13 12.10
N VAL A 14 -53.98 35.45 11.98
CA VAL A 14 -52.92 36.14 11.21
C VAL A 14 -51.55 35.89 11.83
N ILE A 15 -51.44 35.97 13.15
CA ILE A 15 -50.21 35.64 13.87
C ILE A 15 -49.80 34.19 13.59
N ALA A 16 -50.73 33.23 13.68
CA ALA A 16 -50.44 31.82 13.42
C ALA A 16 -49.93 31.57 11.98
N ILE A 17 -50.57 32.21 10.99
CA ILE A 17 -50.14 32.12 9.58
C ILE A 17 -48.71 32.63 9.39
N ILE A 18 -48.29 33.64 10.16
CA ILE A 18 -46.92 34.19 10.13
C ILE A 18 -45.95 33.31 10.94
N LEU A 19 -46.38 32.77 12.08
CA LEU A 19 -45.53 32.01 13.01
C LEU A 19 -45.17 30.62 12.46
N ILE A 20 -46.07 29.97 11.72
CA ILE A 20 -45.82 28.66 11.09
C ILE A 20 -44.60 28.69 10.13
N PRO A 21 -44.53 29.57 9.12
CA PRO A 21 -43.38 29.64 8.22
C PRO A 21 -42.11 30.13 8.95
N LEU A 22 -42.23 31.03 9.93
CA LEU A 22 -41.10 31.45 10.76
C LEU A 22 -40.52 30.28 11.55
N ALA A 23 -41.36 29.48 12.20
CA ALA A 23 -40.93 28.29 12.91
C ALA A 23 -40.31 27.28 11.93
N ARG A 24 -40.96 26.98 10.81
CA ARG A 24 -40.38 26.05 9.82
C ARG A 24 -39.03 26.52 9.28
N TRP A 25 -38.87 27.81 9.03
CA TRP A 25 -37.59 28.39 8.64
C TRP A 25 -36.57 28.33 9.78
N PHE A 26 -36.98 28.64 11.01
CA PHE A 26 -36.14 28.58 12.20
C PHE A 26 -35.59 27.18 12.42
N TRP A 27 -36.43 26.14 12.36
CA TRP A 27 -35.99 24.75 12.44
C TRP A 27 -35.02 24.40 11.30
N LYS A 28 -35.30 24.83 10.06
CA LYS A 28 -34.38 24.61 8.94
C LYS A 28 -33.03 25.34 9.11
N ARG A 29 -33.00 26.47 9.81
CA ARG A 29 -31.81 27.34 9.95
C ARG A 29 -30.98 27.05 11.19
N PHE A 30 -31.61 26.65 12.29
CA PHE A 30 -31.00 26.45 13.60
C PHE A 30 -30.96 24.97 14.02
N ASP A 31 -31.87 24.13 13.54
CA ASP A 31 -31.87 22.67 13.80
C ASP A 31 -31.21 21.86 12.66
N MET A 32 -30.50 22.54 11.76
CA MET A 32 -29.60 21.88 10.81
C MET A 32 -28.40 21.32 11.60
N PRO A 33 -27.98 20.05 11.38
CA PRO A 33 -26.77 19.53 12.02
C PRO A 33 -25.64 20.52 11.76
N SER A 34 -24.94 20.93 12.83
CA SER A 34 -23.90 21.96 12.75
C SER A 34 -22.96 21.67 11.57
N LYS A 35 -22.44 22.73 10.93
CA LYS A 35 -21.53 22.56 9.77
C LYS A 35 -20.39 21.57 10.06
N PHE A 36 -19.89 21.57 11.29
CA PHE A 36 -18.90 20.62 11.80
C PHE A 36 -19.35 19.15 11.77
N ALA A 37 -20.61 18.86 12.11
CA ALA A 37 -21.14 17.49 12.03
C ALA A 37 -21.17 17.00 10.58
N ILE A 38 -21.54 17.87 9.63
CA ILE A 38 -21.56 17.54 8.20
C ILE A 38 -20.14 17.26 7.68
N GLU A 39 -19.17 18.08 8.07
CA GLU A 39 -17.75 17.90 7.71
C GLU A 39 -17.19 16.60 8.29
N TYR A 40 -17.53 16.27 9.53
CA TYR A 40 -17.13 15.01 10.17
C TYR A 40 -17.70 13.79 9.43
N PHE A 41 -18.98 13.81 9.05
CA PHE A 41 -19.57 12.72 8.26
C PHE A 41 -18.94 12.60 6.86
N LYS A 42 -18.52 13.73 6.25
CA LYS A 42 -17.79 13.71 4.97
C LYS A 42 -16.36 13.20 5.11
N GLN A 43 -15.66 13.55 6.17
CA GLN A 43 -14.33 12.99 6.48
C GLN A 43 -14.45 11.50 6.67
N LYS A 44 -15.37 11.05 7.52
CA LYS A 44 -15.59 9.63 7.76
C LYS A 44 -15.91 8.82 6.49
N GLN A 45 -16.62 9.41 5.53
CA GLN A 45 -16.85 8.74 4.23
C GLN A 45 -15.56 8.60 3.42
N ARG A 46 -14.73 9.65 3.36
CA ARG A 46 -13.42 9.58 2.69
C ARG A 46 -12.48 8.57 3.36
N ASP A 47 -12.43 8.58 4.69
CA ASP A 47 -11.61 7.65 5.46
C ASP A 47 -12.04 6.20 5.20
N ALA A 48 -13.36 5.93 5.09
CA ALA A 48 -13.87 4.59 4.76
C ALA A 48 -13.51 4.15 3.34
N GLU A 49 -13.59 5.06 2.35
CA GLU A 49 -13.17 4.77 0.98
C GLU A 49 -11.66 4.49 0.92
N GLU A 50 -10.85 5.23 1.69
CA GLU A 50 -9.42 4.96 1.83
C GLU A 50 -9.17 3.59 2.46
N GLU A 51 -9.85 3.23 3.55
CA GLU A 51 -9.74 1.92 4.19
C GLU A 51 -10.11 0.77 3.23
N GLU A 52 -11.13 0.93 2.39
CA GLU A 52 -11.49 -0.07 1.37
C GLU A 52 -10.38 -0.23 0.30
N MET A 53 -9.79 0.89 -0.15
CA MET A 53 -8.65 0.85 -1.07
C MET A 53 -7.44 0.17 -0.42
N TRP A 54 -7.13 0.50 0.83
CA TRP A 54 -6.02 -0.08 1.58
C TRP A 54 -6.22 -1.57 1.84
N ALA A 55 -7.42 -2.01 2.20
CA ALA A 55 -7.75 -3.42 2.38
C ALA A 55 -7.53 -4.24 1.08
N GLY A 56 -7.88 -3.66 -0.07
CA GLY A 56 -7.61 -4.27 -1.38
C GLY A 56 -6.12 -4.44 -1.67
N ILE A 57 -5.30 -3.43 -1.34
CA ILE A 57 -3.84 -3.46 -1.51
C ILE A 57 -3.21 -4.47 -0.54
N GLU A 58 -3.60 -4.46 0.72
CA GLU A 58 -3.08 -5.37 1.76
C GLU A 58 -3.32 -6.84 1.39
N SER A 59 -4.50 -7.17 0.85
CA SER A 59 -4.82 -8.53 0.41
C SER A 59 -3.92 -9.03 -0.71
N GLN A 60 -3.51 -8.14 -1.64
CA GLN A 60 -2.61 -8.46 -2.73
C GLN A 60 -1.18 -8.67 -2.21
N ILE A 61 -0.72 -7.80 -1.31
CA ILE A 61 0.59 -7.92 -0.68
C ILE A 61 0.68 -9.23 0.11
N GLU A 62 -0.34 -9.57 0.90
CA GLU A 62 -0.36 -10.81 1.69
C GLU A 62 -0.33 -12.06 0.79
N ALA A 63 -1.06 -12.04 -0.34
CA ALA A 63 -1.03 -13.13 -1.31
C ALA A 63 0.35 -13.28 -1.97
N GLU A 64 0.99 -12.16 -2.34
CA GLU A 64 2.35 -12.17 -2.87
C GLU A 64 3.37 -12.67 -1.84
N GLU A 65 3.28 -12.22 -0.59
CA GLU A 65 4.17 -12.66 0.49
C GLU A 65 4.03 -14.15 0.76
N LYS A 66 2.79 -14.66 0.86
CA LYS A 66 2.54 -16.10 1.00
C LYS A 66 3.13 -16.89 -0.16
N SER A 67 2.97 -16.41 -1.40
CA SER A 67 3.56 -17.06 -2.57
C SER A 67 5.09 -17.09 -2.54
N LYS A 68 5.73 -16.01 -2.08
CA LYS A 68 7.19 -15.92 -1.91
C LYS A 68 7.68 -16.89 -0.84
N LEU A 69 7.00 -16.94 0.31
CA LEU A 69 7.32 -17.86 1.40
C LEU A 69 7.16 -19.32 0.97
N GLU A 70 6.06 -19.67 0.29
CA GLU A 70 5.84 -21.01 -0.25
C GLU A 70 6.93 -21.41 -1.25
N PHE A 71 7.33 -20.49 -2.12
CA PHE A 71 8.39 -20.72 -3.09
C PHE A 71 9.75 -20.94 -2.41
N GLU A 72 10.09 -20.13 -1.39
CA GLU A 72 11.31 -20.30 -0.61
C GLU A 72 11.32 -21.64 0.14
N MET A 73 10.21 -22.01 0.78
CA MET A 73 10.08 -23.32 1.43
C MET A 73 10.26 -24.46 0.43
N LYS A 74 9.60 -24.39 -0.74
CA LYS A 74 9.72 -25.40 -1.79
C LYS A 74 11.14 -25.48 -2.36
N GLN A 75 11.85 -24.36 -2.45
CA GLN A 75 13.27 -24.37 -2.82
C GLN A 75 14.13 -25.03 -1.76
N ARG A 76 13.90 -24.72 -0.47
CA ARG A 76 14.61 -25.37 0.65
C ARG A 76 14.36 -26.87 0.69
N GLU A 77 13.13 -27.32 0.51
CA GLU A 77 12.79 -28.75 0.45
C GLU A 77 13.51 -29.44 -0.70
N LYS A 78 13.56 -28.84 -1.89
CA LYS A 78 14.31 -29.38 -3.03
C LYS A 78 15.81 -29.46 -2.76
N GLN A 79 16.40 -28.45 -2.10
CA GLN A 79 17.81 -28.48 -1.73
C GLN A 79 18.09 -29.56 -0.68
N GLN A 80 17.22 -29.72 0.31
CA GLN A 80 17.34 -30.79 1.32
C GLN A 80 17.16 -32.18 0.68
N ALA A 81 16.22 -32.34 -0.25
CA ALA A 81 16.01 -33.58 -0.99
C ALA A 81 17.19 -33.90 -1.93
N ALA A 82 17.74 -32.89 -2.62
CA ALA A 82 18.91 -33.06 -3.48
C ALA A 82 20.20 -33.32 -2.69
N GLY A 83 20.30 -32.80 -1.46
CA GLY A 83 21.42 -33.07 -0.55
C GLY A 83 21.33 -34.42 0.17
N LYS A 84 20.17 -35.09 0.13
CA LYS A 84 20.03 -36.46 0.63
C LYS A 84 20.52 -37.42 -0.45
N THR A 85 21.81 -37.71 -0.42
CA THR A 85 22.41 -38.74 -1.27
C THR A 85 21.62 -40.04 -1.11
N LEU A 86 21.13 -40.60 -2.22
CA LEU A 86 20.49 -41.93 -2.21
C LEU A 86 21.47 -42.94 -1.61
N ASP A 87 20.94 -43.87 -0.82
CA ASP A 87 21.69 -44.99 -0.29
C ASP A 87 22.28 -45.80 -1.47
N PRO A 88 23.51 -46.33 -1.35
CA PRO A 88 24.16 -47.07 -2.44
C PRO A 88 23.35 -48.25 -2.97
N GLU A 89 22.53 -48.92 -2.15
CA GLU A 89 21.66 -50.01 -2.62
C GLU A 89 20.50 -49.49 -3.47
N GLU A 90 19.79 -48.44 -3.03
CA GLU A 90 18.70 -47.82 -3.80
C GLU A 90 19.19 -47.22 -5.12
N SER A 91 20.40 -46.66 -5.11
CA SER A 91 21.06 -46.13 -6.30
C SER A 91 21.26 -47.23 -7.35
N ALA A 92 21.77 -48.39 -6.94
CA ALA A 92 22.04 -49.52 -7.82
C ALA A 92 20.76 -50.09 -8.46
N GLU A 93 19.66 -50.18 -7.71
CA GLU A 93 18.38 -50.63 -8.25
C GLU A 93 17.82 -49.70 -9.34
N VAL A 94 17.96 -48.38 -9.18
CA VAL A 94 17.52 -47.41 -10.20
C VAL A 94 18.36 -47.55 -11.49
N TRP A 95 19.67 -47.75 -11.37
CA TRP A 95 20.56 -48.00 -12.52
C TRP A 95 20.27 -49.33 -13.22
N ASN A 96 20.01 -50.39 -12.46
CA ASN A 96 19.61 -51.70 -12.99
C ASN A 96 18.27 -51.59 -13.74
N LYS A 97 17.31 -50.83 -13.20
CA LYS A 97 16.01 -50.59 -13.84
C LYS A 97 16.10 -49.73 -15.11
N LEU A 98 17.13 -48.89 -15.22
CA LEU A 98 17.48 -48.12 -16.42
C LEU A 98 18.27 -48.95 -17.46
N GLY A 99 18.56 -50.23 -17.17
CA GLY A 99 19.22 -51.16 -18.10
C GLY A 99 20.73 -50.98 -18.22
N ILE A 100 21.37 -50.32 -17.25
CA ILE A 100 22.81 -50.08 -17.23
C ILE A 100 23.45 -51.07 -16.25
N ASP A 101 23.75 -52.27 -16.75
CA ASP A 101 24.43 -53.37 -16.01
C ASP A 101 25.98 -53.23 -16.03
N VAL A 102 26.52 -52.01 -15.96
CA VAL A 102 27.98 -51.79 -16.00
C VAL A 102 28.47 -51.38 -14.61
N PRO A 103 29.43 -52.11 -14.00
CA PRO A 103 30.05 -51.70 -12.74
C PRO A 103 30.87 -50.43 -13.00
N ILE A 104 30.31 -49.27 -12.64
CA ILE A 104 30.98 -47.98 -12.76
C ILE A 104 32.13 -47.97 -11.77
N GLN A 105 33.36 -48.15 -12.25
CA GLN A 105 34.54 -47.88 -11.45
C GLN A 105 34.58 -46.37 -11.15
N PRO A 106 34.74 -45.96 -9.88
CA PRO A 106 34.78 -44.56 -9.53
C PRO A 106 35.98 -43.91 -10.22
N VAL A 107 35.72 -43.00 -11.16
CA VAL A 107 36.76 -42.17 -11.77
C VAL A 107 37.38 -41.33 -10.65
N LYS A 108 38.65 -41.58 -10.37
CA LYS A 108 39.48 -40.81 -9.44
C LYS A 108 39.51 -39.37 -9.96
N ARG A 109 38.82 -38.46 -9.27
CA ARG A 109 38.87 -37.03 -9.58
C ARG A 109 40.29 -36.57 -9.27
N GLU A 110 41.04 -36.16 -10.30
CA GLU A 110 42.25 -35.36 -10.09
C GLU A 110 41.80 -34.01 -9.52
N GLU A 111 42.33 -33.67 -8.36
CA GLU A 111 42.16 -32.35 -7.75
C GLU A 111 42.76 -31.31 -8.70
N ALA A 112 41.91 -30.49 -9.30
CA ALA A 112 42.38 -29.30 -9.99
C ALA A 112 43.11 -28.40 -8.98
N PRO A 113 44.26 -27.80 -9.34
CA PRO A 113 44.94 -26.85 -8.47
C PRO A 113 43.99 -25.69 -8.12
N PRO A 114 44.09 -25.12 -6.91
CA PRO A 114 43.17 -24.11 -6.43
C PRO A 114 43.19 -22.90 -7.36
N VAL A 115 42.01 -22.56 -7.92
CA VAL A 115 41.80 -21.29 -8.60
C VAL A 115 41.93 -20.19 -7.55
N VAL A 116 43.04 -19.46 -7.58
CA VAL A 116 43.24 -18.25 -6.77
C VAL A 116 42.25 -17.19 -7.28
N LEU A 117 41.13 -17.05 -6.58
CA LEU A 117 40.21 -15.92 -6.74
C LEU A 117 40.80 -14.72 -6.00
N GLU A 118 41.66 -13.98 -6.68
CA GLU A 118 42.04 -12.64 -6.26
C GLU A 118 40.86 -11.68 -6.55
N ASN A 119 40.00 -11.53 -5.54
CA ASN A 119 39.27 -10.29 -5.19
C ASN A 119 38.13 -10.62 -4.21
N THR A 120 38.52 -10.95 -2.98
CA THR A 120 37.68 -10.76 -1.81
C THR A 120 37.71 -9.27 -1.46
N VAL A 121 36.85 -8.47 -2.09
CA VAL A 121 36.36 -7.25 -1.44
C VAL A 121 35.45 -7.74 -0.33
N LEU A 122 36.07 -8.01 0.82
CA LEU A 122 35.38 -8.27 2.07
C LEU A 122 34.51 -7.05 2.36
N ALA A 123 33.21 -7.24 2.21
CA ALA A 123 32.21 -6.54 2.99
C ALA A 123 32.64 -6.60 4.45
N ASN A 124 32.84 -5.42 5.03
CA ASN A 124 33.16 -5.24 6.43
C ASN A 124 31.88 -4.68 7.09
N PRO A 125 31.01 -5.50 7.70
CA PRO A 125 29.72 -5.03 8.23
C PRO A 125 29.85 -4.42 9.64
N SER A 126 30.93 -3.70 9.94
CA SER A 126 31.17 -3.15 11.29
C SER A 126 32.08 -1.92 11.27
N LYS A 127 31.54 -0.80 10.78
CA LYS A 127 31.94 0.60 10.98
C LYS A 127 30.84 1.41 10.25
N ASN A 128 29.97 2.22 10.85
CA ASN A 128 30.02 2.97 12.09
C ASN A 128 28.59 3.18 12.60
N THR A 129 28.40 3.16 13.91
CA THR A 129 27.21 3.69 14.59
C THR A 129 27.44 5.19 14.87
N GLU A 130 27.70 5.98 13.84
CA GLU A 130 27.90 7.43 14.00
C GLU A 130 27.26 8.14 12.82
N GLU A 131 26.04 8.62 13.09
CA GLU A 131 25.28 9.62 12.33
C GLU A 131 24.68 9.18 10.97
N PRO A 132 23.42 9.56 10.69
CA PRO A 132 22.76 9.23 9.44
C PRO A 132 23.54 9.81 8.24
N ASP A 133 23.42 9.16 7.09
CA ASP A 133 24.08 9.57 5.84
C ASP A 133 23.56 10.95 5.38
N TRP A 134 24.21 12.01 5.86
CA TRP A 134 23.90 13.40 5.50
C TRP A 134 24.11 13.69 4.02
N GLU A 135 24.92 12.90 3.30
CA GLU A 135 25.02 13.04 1.84
C GLU A 135 23.73 12.64 1.12
N LEU A 136 23.00 11.67 1.66
CA LEU A 136 21.73 11.26 1.07
C LEU A 136 20.68 12.36 1.21
N VAL A 137 20.67 13.05 2.35
CA VAL A 137 19.79 14.22 2.58
C VAL A 137 20.13 15.35 1.60
N ASP A 138 21.42 15.66 1.39
CA ASP A 138 21.87 16.69 0.44
C ASP A 138 21.50 16.33 -1.02
N LYS A 139 21.66 15.05 -1.39
CA LYS A 139 21.23 14.53 -2.70
C LYS A 139 19.72 14.64 -2.88
N MET A 140 18.93 14.33 -1.85
CA MET A 140 17.48 14.45 -1.90
C MET A 140 17.01 15.91 -1.99
N SER A 141 17.68 16.86 -1.33
CA SER A 141 17.36 18.29 -1.50
C SER A 141 17.65 18.81 -2.91
N LYS A 142 18.69 18.31 -3.57
CA LYS A 142 18.98 18.66 -4.98
C LYS A 142 17.94 18.11 -5.96
N LEU A 143 17.19 17.06 -5.60
CA LEU A 143 16.10 16.55 -6.44
C LEU A 143 14.86 17.44 -6.40
N ALA A 144 14.74 18.32 -5.40
CA ALA A 144 13.66 19.31 -5.34
C ALA A 144 13.93 20.54 -6.22
N GLU A 145 15.19 20.73 -6.66
CA GLU A 145 15.53 21.80 -7.60
C GLU A 145 15.13 21.36 -9.02
N PRO A 146 14.39 22.20 -9.76
CA PRO A 146 13.99 21.86 -11.11
C PRO A 146 15.23 21.74 -12.01
N VAL A 147 15.40 20.57 -12.61
CA VAL A 147 16.51 20.29 -13.53
C VAL A 147 16.36 21.16 -14.77
N GLU A 148 17.38 21.96 -15.07
CA GLU A 148 17.39 22.89 -16.21
C GLU A 148 17.19 22.12 -17.53
N GLY A 149 16.10 22.42 -18.24
CA GLY A 149 15.77 21.81 -19.54
C GLY A 149 14.46 21.00 -19.60
N ILE A 150 13.77 20.83 -18.46
CA ILE A 150 12.40 20.28 -18.46
C ILE A 150 11.42 21.47 -18.55
N PRO A 151 10.53 21.52 -19.56
CA PRO A 151 9.53 22.57 -19.64
C PRO A 151 8.61 22.51 -18.42
N ASP A 152 8.27 23.66 -17.85
CA ASP A 152 7.36 23.75 -16.71
C ASP A 152 6.06 23.01 -17.03
N ALA A 153 5.64 22.15 -16.11
CA ALA A 153 4.39 21.44 -16.25
C ALA A 153 3.25 22.47 -16.35
N PRO A 154 2.27 22.27 -17.24
CA PRO A 154 1.14 23.18 -17.35
C PRO A 154 0.39 23.22 -16.01
N ASP A 155 0.12 24.44 -15.53
CA ASP A 155 -0.62 24.66 -14.29
C ASP A 155 -2.03 24.04 -14.40
N LEU A 156 -2.30 23.03 -13.57
CA LEU A 156 -3.59 22.31 -13.56
C LEU A 156 -4.78 23.24 -13.26
N GLU A 157 -4.55 24.35 -12.54
CA GLU A 157 -5.58 25.36 -12.31
C GLU A 157 -6.04 26.05 -13.61
N GLN A 158 -5.15 26.21 -14.60
CA GLN A 158 -5.49 26.83 -15.89
C GLN A 158 -6.35 25.90 -16.74
N LEU A 159 -6.02 24.60 -16.75
CA LEU A 159 -6.81 23.55 -17.42
C LEU A 159 -8.23 23.45 -16.87
N SER A 160 -8.39 23.54 -15.54
CA SER A 160 -9.72 23.48 -14.90
C SER A 160 -10.63 24.67 -15.25
N LYS A 161 -10.03 25.79 -15.66
CA LYS A 161 -10.74 27.03 -15.99
C LYS A 161 -11.14 27.08 -17.47
N GLU A 162 -10.29 26.58 -18.36
CA GLU A 162 -10.61 26.43 -19.79
C GLU A 162 -11.69 25.36 -20.05
N GLU A 163 -11.80 24.32 -19.23
CA GLU A 163 -12.86 23.30 -19.36
C GLU A 163 -14.25 23.80 -18.90
N SER A 164 -14.30 25.02 -18.33
CA SER A 164 -15.53 25.62 -17.77
C SER A 164 -16.12 26.76 -18.60
N GLU A 165 -15.56 27.09 -19.77
CA GLU A 165 -16.16 27.94 -20.82
C GLU A 165 -16.76 27.09 -21.95
#